data_AF-A0A945G2Z2-F1
#
_entry.id   AF-A0A945G2Z2-F1
#
_cell.length_a   1.000
_cell.length_b   1.000
_cell.length_c   1.000
_cell.angle_alpha   90.00
_cell.angle_beta   90.00
_cell.angle_gamma   90.00
#
_symmetry.space_group_name_H-M   'P 1'
#
loop_
_entity.id
_entity.type
_entity.pdbx_description
1 polymer ?
#
loop_
_entity_poly.entity_id
_entity_poly.type
_entity_poly.pdbx_seq_one_letter_code
_entity_poly.pdbx_strand_id
1 'polypeptide(L)'
;PSGIKEVIIDPTNRLADSYMPDNSSKCNTSFKFNDNLWKYPDWKNYEIKYQPNIWWNSTDGIKLGMNLKSGYMNHHHLFDATAWINSGIQQDQTTENYSDYDKLSYRIKYNTNLDNISLNSRINLKSSYIAGLLSNKLSLIKSDSKGNNSLSVDLVSLYRPENSSDHYISNEYWNKNKYNNRIDVNLNHTYTYSYGKGDINLSLKTSTLGSDYDYSSISLEAINNNKFGNYNRLKVNTRSYFQLGYGANWAPESQLGLSGANNEELSENKYTRTNGVICSDMMSVGNETGNFQMGGGLNLRGYTSYLAPEYKEDGELIRNTNYGTTGASFTTEVDVSSYLPYSIISKGIGTYLFADAGIINIEEINRNNYKTAWTDIRTDAGIGFTYTHRNWGPLETISPLVIRLDLPIFLNRPPYGEEYTQMRWVLGIGKTF
;
A
#
# COMPACT_ATOMS: atom_id res chain seq x y z
N PRO A 1 -32.51 7.60 49.99
CA PRO A 1 -32.68 6.76 48.78
C PRO A 1 -31.45 6.88 47.87
N SER A 2 -30.81 5.76 47.50
CA SER A 2 -29.52 5.71 46.78
C SER A 2 -29.63 5.74 45.25
N GLY A 3 -30.79 6.09 44.68
CA GLY A 3 -31.01 6.21 43.22
C GLY A 3 -31.04 4.87 42.47
N ILE A 4 -31.47 4.91 41.20
CA ILE A 4 -31.42 3.76 40.29
C ILE A 4 -29.99 3.61 39.78
N LYS A 5 -29.38 2.44 40.02
CA LYS A 5 -27.97 2.17 39.69
C LYS A 5 -27.75 1.83 38.20
N GLU A 6 -28.72 1.18 37.56
CA GLU A 6 -28.62 0.67 36.19
C GLU A 6 -30.00 0.29 35.66
N VAL A 7 -30.22 0.52 34.36
CA VAL A 7 -31.42 0.11 33.63
C VAL A 7 -30.99 -0.83 32.51
N ILE A 8 -31.68 -1.97 32.37
CA ILE A 8 -31.43 -2.98 31.33
C ILE A 8 -32.73 -3.22 30.57
N ILE A 9 -32.69 -3.14 29.23
CA ILE A 9 -33.89 -3.25 28.38
C ILE A 9 -34.36 -4.71 28.29
N ASP A 10 -33.46 -5.64 27.94
CA ASP A 10 -33.66 -7.09 27.92
C ASP A 10 -32.67 -7.81 28.85
N PRO A 11 -33.06 -8.06 30.12
CA PRO A 11 -32.25 -8.83 31.06
C PRO A 11 -32.04 -10.29 30.65
N THR A 12 -32.91 -10.84 29.80
CA THR A 12 -32.88 -12.25 29.40
C THR A 12 -31.96 -12.50 28.20
N ASN A 13 -31.58 -11.45 27.47
CA ASN A 13 -30.83 -11.50 26.21
C ASN A 13 -31.47 -12.45 25.18
N ARG A 14 -32.80 -12.51 25.14
CA ARG A 14 -33.57 -13.33 24.21
C ARG A 14 -34.07 -12.54 23.01
N LEU A 15 -34.14 -11.22 23.11
CA LEU A 15 -34.46 -10.35 22.01
C LEU A 15 -33.25 -10.24 21.07
N ALA A 16 -33.52 -10.33 19.78
CA ALA A 16 -32.52 -10.06 18.76
C ALA A 16 -32.36 -8.54 18.65
N ASP A 17 -31.19 -8.05 19.05
CA ASP A 17 -30.82 -6.65 18.94
C ASP A 17 -29.69 -6.47 17.92
N SER A 18 -29.82 -5.47 17.05
CA SER A 18 -28.75 -5.06 16.15
C SER A 18 -27.55 -4.48 16.89
N TYR A 19 -27.75 -3.89 18.08
CA TYR A 19 -26.69 -3.23 18.84
C TYR A 19 -26.83 -3.46 20.36
N MET A 20 -26.59 -4.70 20.79
CA MET A 20 -26.64 -5.11 22.20
C MET A 20 -25.85 -4.25 23.22
N PRO A 21 -24.77 -3.51 22.87
CA PRO A 21 -24.08 -2.68 23.84
C PRO A 21 -24.98 -1.61 24.47
N ASP A 22 -26.03 -1.13 23.81
CA ASP A 22 -26.96 -0.15 24.38
C ASP A 22 -28.09 -0.75 25.25
N ASN A 23 -28.13 -2.09 25.37
CA ASN A 23 -29.10 -2.80 26.20
C ASN A 23 -28.99 -2.46 27.70
N SER A 24 -27.85 -1.91 28.15
CA SER A 24 -27.65 -1.40 29.51
C SER A 24 -27.34 0.10 29.49
N SER A 25 -27.86 0.83 30.46
CA SER A 25 -27.55 2.25 30.69
C SER A 25 -26.08 2.55 30.96
N LYS A 26 -25.24 1.53 31.21
CA LYS A 26 -23.79 1.67 31.40
C LYS A 26 -22.96 1.27 30.17
N CYS A 27 -23.62 0.82 29.11
CA CYS A 27 -23.05 0.21 27.93
C CYS A 27 -22.21 -1.05 28.21
N ASN A 28 -22.63 -2.19 27.69
CA ASN A 28 -21.91 -3.44 27.88
C ASN A 28 -20.57 -3.41 27.12
N THR A 29 -19.45 -3.34 27.86
CA THR A 29 -18.10 -3.25 27.28
C THR A 29 -17.19 -4.29 27.92
N SER A 30 -16.38 -4.98 27.11
CA SER A 30 -15.36 -5.91 27.58
C SER A 30 -13.95 -5.42 27.27
N PHE A 31 -13.03 -5.58 28.21
CA PHE A 31 -11.63 -5.17 28.06
C PHE A 31 -10.71 -6.38 28.23
N LYS A 32 -9.97 -6.75 27.19
CA LYS A 32 -9.16 -7.99 27.15
C LYS A 32 -7.82 -7.76 26.46
N PHE A 33 -6.84 -8.60 26.76
CA PHE A 33 -5.58 -8.62 26.01
C PHE A 33 -5.80 -9.19 24.60
N ASN A 34 -5.16 -8.62 23.58
CA ASN A 34 -5.12 -9.17 22.24
C ASN A 34 -4.02 -10.23 22.12
N ASP A 35 -4.41 -11.49 22.17
CA ASP A 35 -3.53 -12.65 22.00
C ASP A 35 -3.33 -13.08 20.53
N ASN A 36 -3.91 -12.34 19.57
CA ASN A 36 -3.87 -12.66 18.14
C ASN A 36 -4.42 -14.06 17.79
N LEU A 37 -5.26 -14.63 18.65
CA LEU A 37 -6.03 -15.84 18.35
C LEU A 37 -7.34 -15.47 17.69
N TRP A 38 -7.78 -16.27 16.71
CA TRP A 38 -9.10 -16.06 16.16
C TRP A 38 -10.16 -16.42 17.19
N LYS A 39 -11.14 -15.54 17.36
CA LYS A 39 -12.25 -15.71 18.31
C LYS A 39 -13.54 -15.28 17.66
N TYR A 40 -14.64 -15.95 18.00
CA TYR A 40 -15.97 -15.48 17.65
C TYR A 40 -16.20 -14.09 18.25
N PRO A 41 -16.82 -13.16 17.49
CA PRO A 41 -17.18 -11.85 18.02
C PRO A 41 -18.14 -11.98 19.21
N ASP A 42 -17.94 -11.13 20.23
CA ASP A 42 -18.84 -11.06 21.37
C ASP A 42 -20.09 -10.26 20.98
N TRP A 43 -21.22 -10.94 20.86
CA TRP A 43 -22.49 -10.30 20.51
C TRP A 43 -23.15 -9.55 21.68
N LYS A 44 -22.65 -9.71 22.91
CA LYS A 44 -23.24 -9.05 24.10
C LYS A 44 -22.56 -7.76 24.48
N ASN A 45 -21.28 -7.62 24.13
CA ASN A 45 -20.43 -6.54 24.60
C ASN A 45 -19.74 -5.85 23.43
N TYR A 46 -19.53 -4.54 23.55
CA TYR A 46 -18.52 -3.83 22.79
C TYR A 46 -17.13 -4.35 23.22
N GLU A 47 -16.35 -4.91 22.31
CA GLU A 47 -15.04 -5.47 22.64
C GLU A 47 -13.96 -4.39 22.53
N ILE A 48 -13.09 -4.29 23.54
CA ILE A 48 -11.86 -3.51 23.52
C ILE A 48 -10.70 -4.45 23.83
N LYS A 49 -9.75 -4.53 22.90
CA LYS A 49 -8.57 -5.38 22.95
C LYS A 49 -7.31 -4.53 22.94
N TYR A 50 -6.40 -4.75 23.89
CA TYR A 50 -5.14 -4.02 23.98
C TYR A 50 -3.93 -4.92 23.72
N GLN A 51 -2.87 -4.35 23.15
CA GLN A 51 -1.62 -5.06 22.87
C GLN A 51 -0.42 -4.12 22.97
N PRO A 52 0.66 -4.48 23.69
CA PRO A 52 1.95 -3.83 23.55
C PRO A 52 2.40 -3.87 22.08
N ASN A 53 3.01 -2.79 21.61
CA ASN A 53 3.51 -2.69 20.25
C ASN A 53 4.95 -2.18 20.29
N ILE A 54 5.87 -2.90 19.66
CA ILE A 54 7.27 -2.50 19.58
C ILE A 54 7.64 -2.44 18.10
N TRP A 55 8.33 -1.36 17.73
CA TRP A 55 8.90 -1.19 16.40
C TRP A 55 10.28 -0.54 16.52
N TRP A 56 11.03 -0.52 15.43
CA TRP A 56 12.31 0.15 15.34
C TRP A 56 12.51 0.68 13.91
N ASN A 57 13.16 1.82 13.79
CA ASN A 57 13.75 2.31 12.55
C ASN A 57 14.98 3.17 12.89
N SER A 58 15.85 3.41 11.91
CA SER A 58 17.13 4.09 12.14
C SER A 58 17.00 5.59 12.42
N THR A 59 15.84 6.20 12.13
CA THR A 59 15.58 7.63 12.39
C THR A 59 14.95 7.87 13.75
N ASP A 60 13.96 7.10 14.18
CA ASP A 60 13.22 7.22 15.45
C ASP A 60 13.87 6.44 16.60
N GLY A 61 14.73 5.49 16.27
CA GLY A 61 15.22 4.47 17.19
C GLY A 61 14.13 3.49 17.62
N ILE A 62 14.26 2.92 18.82
CA ILE A 62 13.27 2.00 19.39
C ILE A 62 11.97 2.76 19.67
N LYS A 63 10.87 2.27 19.11
CA LYS A 63 9.50 2.78 19.29
C LYS A 63 8.74 1.86 20.23
N LEU A 64 8.35 2.38 21.39
CA LEU A 64 7.54 1.65 22.38
C LEU A 64 6.12 2.18 22.34
N GLY A 65 5.15 1.30 22.13
CA GLY A 65 3.78 1.70 21.89
C GLY A 65 2.73 0.73 22.42
N MET A 66 1.48 1.14 22.24
CA MET A 66 0.31 0.35 22.58
C MET A 66 -0.70 0.42 21.45
N ASN A 67 -1.23 -0.73 21.06
CA ASN A 67 -2.32 -0.88 20.12
C ASN A 67 -3.62 -1.14 20.89
N LEU A 68 -4.70 -0.50 20.45
CA LEU A 68 -6.06 -0.68 20.93
C LEU A 68 -6.94 -0.99 19.71
N LYS A 69 -7.58 -2.16 19.74
CA LYS A 69 -8.60 -2.56 18.77
C LYS A 69 -9.92 -2.66 19.48
N SER A 70 -10.95 -2.00 18.97
CA SER A 70 -12.29 -2.16 19.50
C SER A 70 -13.34 -2.27 18.42
N GLY A 71 -14.50 -2.79 18.79
CA GLY A 71 -15.58 -3.00 17.85
C GLY A 71 -16.69 -3.86 18.41
N TYR A 72 -17.85 -3.78 17.77
CA TYR A 72 -18.96 -4.67 18.03
C TYR A 72 -19.26 -5.51 16.80
N MET A 73 -19.26 -6.83 16.97
CA MET A 73 -19.60 -7.82 15.92
C MET A 73 -18.82 -7.69 14.61
N ASN A 74 -17.64 -7.06 14.62
CA ASN A 74 -16.90 -6.67 13.42
C ASN A 74 -17.73 -5.84 12.41
N HIS A 75 -18.74 -5.14 12.90
CA HIS A 75 -19.72 -4.43 12.09
C HIS A 75 -19.89 -2.96 12.51
N HIS A 76 -20.02 -2.68 13.81
CA HIS A 76 -20.22 -1.33 14.35
C HIS A 76 -18.98 -0.80 15.08
N HIS A 77 -18.69 0.49 14.87
CA HIS A 77 -17.69 1.28 15.61
C HIS A 77 -16.33 0.56 15.75
N LEU A 78 -15.79 0.09 14.63
CA LEU A 78 -14.50 -0.59 14.58
C LEU A 78 -13.39 0.44 14.66
N PHE A 79 -12.60 0.37 15.72
CA PHE A 79 -11.50 1.29 15.99
C PHE A 79 -10.19 0.52 16.08
N ASP A 80 -9.14 1.03 15.45
CA ASP A 80 -7.76 0.53 15.56
C ASP A 80 -6.84 1.74 15.74
N ALA A 81 -6.37 1.94 16.97
CA ALA A 81 -5.44 2.99 17.30
C ALA A 81 -4.12 2.42 17.80
N THR A 82 -3.03 3.03 17.39
CA THR A 82 -1.69 2.75 17.90
C THR A 82 -0.98 4.05 18.17
N ALA A 83 -0.35 4.16 19.32
CA ALA A 83 0.51 5.28 19.67
C ALA A 83 1.89 4.73 20.07
N TRP A 84 2.94 5.44 19.70
CA TRP A 84 4.32 5.11 20.02
C TRP A 84 5.04 6.32 20.60
N ILE A 85 5.85 6.06 21.62
CA ILE A 85 6.89 6.95 22.11
C ILE A 85 8.21 6.48 21.48
N ASN A 86 8.92 7.39 20.84
CA ASN A 86 10.16 7.10 20.12
C ASN A 86 11.32 7.54 21.00
N SER A 87 12.31 6.67 21.16
CA SER A 87 13.37 6.84 22.16
C SER A 87 14.66 7.44 21.62
N GLY A 88 14.87 7.41 20.30
CA GLY A 88 16.18 7.69 19.68
C GLY A 88 17.27 6.65 19.99
N ILE A 89 16.95 5.59 20.73
CA ILE A 89 17.92 4.52 21.03
C ILE A 89 18.14 3.69 19.77
N GLN A 90 19.41 3.40 19.46
CA GLN A 90 19.82 2.69 18.23
C GLN A 90 19.40 3.42 16.94
N GLN A 91 19.52 4.75 16.95
CA GLN A 91 19.52 5.54 15.73
C GLN A 91 20.81 5.37 14.94
N ASP A 92 20.74 5.66 13.65
CA ASP A 92 21.93 5.92 12.86
C ASP A 92 22.53 7.27 13.30
N GLN A 93 23.70 7.21 13.94
CA GLN A 93 24.42 8.39 14.43
C GLN A 93 25.36 8.98 13.38
N THR A 94 25.43 8.40 12.19
CA THR A 94 26.28 8.90 11.09
C THR A 94 25.60 10.02 10.30
N THR A 95 24.29 10.18 10.45
CA THR A 95 23.52 11.24 9.79
C THR A 95 23.62 12.57 10.54
N GLU A 96 23.75 13.67 9.80
CA GLU A 96 23.68 15.02 10.39
C GLU A 96 22.32 15.23 11.07
N ASN A 97 22.26 15.90 12.22
CA ASN A 97 21.02 16.11 12.96
C ASN A 97 20.25 14.80 13.29
N TYR A 98 20.93 13.69 13.55
CA TYR A 98 20.30 12.41 13.96
C TYR A 98 19.34 12.53 15.17
N SER A 99 19.49 13.59 15.97
CA SER A 99 18.59 13.93 17.09
C SER A 99 17.22 14.45 16.67
N ASP A 100 17.04 14.79 15.39
CA ASP A 100 15.81 15.37 14.85
C ASP A 100 14.84 14.27 14.41
N TYR A 101 14.31 13.56 15.40
CA TYR A 101 13.32 12.49 15.24
C TYR A 101 11.98 12.85 15.88
N ASP A 102 10.93 12.19 15.43
CA ASP A 102 9.59 12.42 15.99
C ASP A 102 9.47 11.77 17.35
N LYS A 103 9.26 12.54 18.43
CA LYS A 103 9.13 11.96 19.79
C LYS A 103 7.87 11.10 19.97
N LEU A 104 6.82 11.41 19.21
CA LEU A 104 5.53 10.73 19.24
C LEU A 104 5.13 10.35 17.82
N SER A 105 4.65 9.12 17.64
CA SER A 105 3.97 8.69 16.42
C SER A 105 2.60 8.11 16.77
N TYR A 106 1.63 8.26 15.87
CA TYR A 106 0.33 7.62 16.06
C TYR A 106 -0.32 7.19 14.75
N ARG A 107 -1.26 6.27 14.86
CA ARG A 107 -2.15 5.83 13.80
C ARG A 107 -3.51 5.54 14.38
N ILE A 108 -4.55 6.14 13.83
CA ILE A 108 -5.94 5.94 14.22
C ILE A 108 -6.71 5.54 12.96
N LYS A 109 -7.52 4.49 13.08
CA LYS A 109 -8.49 4.07 12.08
C LYS A 109 -9.82 3.86 12.77
N TYR A 110 -10.86 4.45 12.22
CA TYR A 110 -12.24 4.24 12.64
C TYR A 110 -13.07 3.84 11.44
N ASN A 111 -13.97 2.88 11.62
CA ASN A 111 -14.73 2.28 10.54
C ASN A 111 -16.09 1.81 11.06
N THR A 112 -17.17 2.25 10.45
CA THR A 112 -18.51 1.79 10.84
C THR A 112 -19.46 1.75 9.66
N ASN A 113 -20.39 0.81 9.69
CA ASN A 113 -21.49 0.79 8.74
C ASN A 113 -22.49 1.91 9.03
N LEU A 114 -23.14 2.41 7.97
CA LEU A 114 -24.15 3.47 8.00
C LEU A 114 -25.55 2.89 7.76
N ASP A 115 -25.85 1.75 8.39
CA ASP A 115 -27.05 0.95 8.08
C ASP A 115 -28.36 1.73 8.26
N ASN A 116 -28.38 2.68 9.19
CA ASN A 116 -29.53 3.57 9.45
C ASN A 116 -29.75 4.62 8.35
N ILE A 117 -28.75 4.89 7.52
CA ILE A 117 -28.82 5.88 6.42
C ILE A 117 -28.94 5.15 5.08
N SER A 118 -28.10 4.14 4.86
CA SER A 118 -28.08 3.38 3.61
C SER A 118 -27.39 2.03 3.81
N LEU A 119 -28.06 0.94 3.45
CA LEU A 119 -27.51 -0.42 3.53
C LEU A 119 -26.25 -0.56 2.67
N ASN A 120 -25.29 -1.40 3.08
CA ASN A 120 -24.02 -1.60 2.35
C ASN A 120 -23.20 -0.31 2.17
N SER A 121 -23.43 0.68 3.04
CA SER A 121 -22.65 1.91 3.10
C SER A 121 -21.81 1.93 4.36
N ARG A 122 -20.61 2.49 4.26
CA ARG A 122 -19.63 2.52 5.35
C ARG A 122 -18.86 3.82 5.31
N ILE A 123 -18.57 4.35 6.50
CA ILE A 123 -17.66 5.48 6.67
C ILE A 123 -16.36 4.98 7.29
N ASN A 124 -15.24 5.44 6.74
CA ASN A 124 -13.90 5.18 7.25
C ASN A 124 -13.20 6.50 7.54
N LEU A 125 -12.56 6.60 8.70
CA LEU A 125 -11.72 7.73 9.09
C LEU A 125 -10.34 7.19 9.42
N LYS A 126 -9.30 7.77 8.83
CA LYS A 126 -7.90 7.49 9.15
C LYS A 126 -7.20 8.79 9.47
N SER A 127 -6.38 8.77 10.51
CA SER A 127 -5.47 9.85 10.83
C SER A 127 -4.18 9.25 11.37
N SER A 128 -3.04 9.73 10.91
CA SER A 128 -1.73 9.27 11.40
C SER A 128 -0.69 10.36 11.32
N TYR A 129 0.20 10.36 12.30
CA TYR A 129 1.48 11.08 12.25
C TYR A 129 2.61 10.07 12.41
N ILE A 130 3.29 9.76 11.32
CA ILE A 130 4.37 8.76 11.27
C ILE A 130 5.41 9.20 10.26
N ALA A 131 6.69 9.02 10.59
CA ALA A 131 7.80 9.36 9.70
C ALA A 131 7.75 10.82 9.23
N GLY A 132 7.38 11.73 10.14
CA GLY A 132 7.27 13.15 9.86
C GLY A 132 6.17 13.54 8.86
N LEU A 133 5.19 12.66 8.63
CA LEU A 133 4.05 12.89 7.74
C LEU A 133 2.74 12.81 8.51
N LEU A 134 1.92 13.85 8.37
CA LEU A 134 0.54 13.87 8.81
C LEU A 134 -0.35 13.45 7.63
N SER A 135 -1.07 12.33 7.80
CA SER A 135 -2.00 11.80 6.79
C SER A 135 -3.39 11.67 7.39
N ASN A 136 -4.37 12.27 6.73
CA ASN A 136 -5.78 12.20 7.09
C ASN A 136 -6.58 11.73 5.88
N LYS A 137 -7.53 10.82 6.12
CA LYS A 137 -8.41 10.28 5.09
C LYS A 137 -9.81 10.04 5.64
N LEU A 138 -10.82 10.61 5.00
CA LEU A 138 -12.23 10.30 5.22
C LEU A 138 -12.79 9.61 3.97
N SER A 139 -13.25 8.37 4.11
CA SER A 139 -13.85 7.60 3.01
C SER A 139 -15.32 7.34 3.25
N LEU A 140 -16.14 7.55 2.22
CA LEU A 140 -17.48 7.02 2.12
C LEU A 140 -17.47 5.89 1.09
N ILE A 141 -17.89 4.69 1.49
CA ILE A 141 -17.86 3.49 0.66
C ILE A 141 -19.28 2.97 0.51
N LYS A 142 -19.68 2.66 -0.72
CA LYS A 142 -20.95 2.01 -1.07
C LYS A 142 -20.68 0.74 -1.85
N SER A 143 -21.23 -0.39 -1.41
CA SER A 143 -21.16 -1.66 -2.15
C SER A 143 -22.53 -2.07 -2.68
N ASP A 144 -22.55 -2.82 -3.78
CA ASP A 144 -23.76 -3.48 -4.25
C ASP A 144 -24.17 -4.62 -3.30
N SER A 145 -25.36 -5.19 -3.50
CA SER A 145 -25.88 -6.26 -2.63
C SER A 145 -25.11 -7.57 -2.76
N LYS A 146 -24.44 -7.79 -3.91
CA LYS A 146 -23.64 -9.00 -4.16
C LYS A 146 -22.19 -8.87 -3.65
N GLY A 147 -21.74 -7.66 -3.32
CA GLY A 147 -20.37 -7.36 -2.91
C GLY A 147 -19.37 -7.36 -4.07
N ASN A 148 -19.84 -7.40 -5.32
CA ASN A 148 -18.97 -7.46 -6.49
C ASN A 148 -18.54 -6.07 -6.96
N ASN A 149 -19.35 -5.05 -6.67
CA ASN A 149 -19.10 -3.67 -7.07
C ASN A 149 -19.02 -2.77 -5.84
N SER A 150 -18.00 -1.90 -5.79
CA SER A 150 -17.90 -0.88 -4.75
C SER A 150 -17.47 0.45 -5.31
N LEU A 151 -18.14 1.52 -4.88
CA LEU A 151 -17.74 2.91 -5.10
C LEU A 151 -17.20 3.48 -3.79
N SER A 152 -16.02 4.09 -3.81
CA SER A 152 -15.53 4.92 -2.70
C SER A 152 -15.28 6.35 -3.13
N VAL A 153 -15.58 7.29 -2.23
CA VAL A 153 -15.20 8.69 -2.33
C VAL A 153 -14.38 9.02 -1.09
N ASP A 154 -13.15 9.43 -1.32
CA ASP A 154 -12.17 9.70 -0.29
C ASP A 154 -11.78 11.18 -0.30
N LEU A 155 -11.85 11.84 0.85
CA LEU A 155 -11.21 13.13 1.09
C LEU A 155 -9.86 12.85 1.76
N VAL A 156 -8.78 13.21 1.09
CA VAL A 156 -7.40 12.94 1.53
C VAL A 156 -6.70 14.27 1.81
N SER A 157 -5.95 14.33 2.91
CA SER A 157 -5.11 15.46 3.28
C SER A 157 -3.77 14.95 3.79
N LEU A 158 -2.71 15.23 3.04
CA LEU A 158 -1.34 14.85 3.36
C LEU A 158 -0.52 16.12 3.59
N TYR A 159 0.29 16.13 4.64
CA TYR A 159 1.08 17.28 5.03
C TYR A 159 2.39 16.85 5.69
N ARG A 160 3.49 17.46 5.22
CA ARG A 160 4.81 17.32 5.84
C ARG A 160 5.16 18.61 6.60
N PRO A 161 5.24 18.60 7.94
CA PRO A 161 5.64 19.78 8.71
C PRO A 161 7.07 20.24 8.43
N GLU A 162 7.36 21.52 8.65
CA GLU A 162 8.70 22.11 8.49
C GLU A 162 9.78 21.44 9.34
N ASN A 163 9.43 21.10 10.58
CA ASN A 163 10.30 20.46 11.55
C ASN A 163 10.43 18.93 11.35
N SER A 164 9.87 18.39 10.27
CA SER A 164 10.00 16.99 9.88
C SER A 164 11.43 16.66 9.47
N SER A 165 11.95 15.55 9.97
CA SER A 165 13.27 15.02 9.61
C SER A 165 13.38 14.77 8.10
N ASP A 166 14.56 15.00 7.54
CA ASP A 166 14.89 14.66 6.15
C ASP A 166 15.36 13.21 5.99
N HIS A 167 15.60 12.49 7.08
CA HIS A 167 16.19 11.13 7.06
C HIS A 167 15.20 9.98 6.82
N TYR A 168 13.94 10.28 6.59
CA TYR A 168 12.95 9.26 6.24
C TYR A 168 13.00 8.96 4.73
N ILE A 169 13.02 7.68 4.35
CA ILE A 169 13.23 7.22 2.96
C ILE A 169 12.32 7.93 1.95
N SER A 170 11.02 8.05 2.25
CA SER A 170 10.09 8.62 1.29
C SER A 170 10.28 10.13 1.09
N ASN A 171 10.94 10.83 2.02
CA ASN A 171 10.82 12.28 2.18
C ASN A 171 11.59 13.12 1.15
N GLU A 172 12.49 12.54 0.34
CA GLU A 172 13.17 13.27 -0.75
C GLU A 172 12.16 13.90 -1.72
N TYR A 173 11.05 13.21 -1.95
CA TYR A 173 9.99 13.64 -2.87
C TYR A 173 8.81 14.33 -2.17
N TRP A 174 8.94 14.68 -0.89
CA TRP A 174 7.89 15.40 -0.15
C TRP A 174 8.33 16.82 0.17
N ASN A 175 7.63 17.80 -0.37
CA ASN A 175 7.86 19.18 0.00
C ASN A 175 7.37 19.46 1.43
N LYS A 176 8.19 20.14 2.22
CA LYS A 176 7.81 20.65 3.55
C LYS A 176 6.82 21.80 3.43
N ASN A 177 5.94 21.95 4.41
CA ASN A 177 4.93 23.00 4.49
C ASN A 177 3.98 23.07 3.28
N LYS A 178 3.70 21.92 2.66
CA LYS A 178 2.80 21.81 1.51
C LYS A 178 1.69 20.82 1.80
N TYR A 179 0.45 21.23 1.54
CA TYR A 179 -0.74 20.39 1.65
C TYR A 179 -1.06 19.74 0.30
N ASN A 180 -1.06 18.42 0.28
CA ASN A 180 -1.62 17.61 -0.80
C ASN A 180 -3.03 17.18 -0.39
N ASN A 181 -3.99 18.06 -0.64
CA ASN A 181 -5.41 17.83 -0.36
C ASN A 181 -6.10 17.42 -1.66
N ARG A 182 -6.79 16.29 -1.65
CA ARG A 182 -7.42 15.77 -2.86
C ARG A 182 -8.68 14.97 -2.59
N ILE A 183 -9.43 14.75 -3.64
CA ILE A 183 -10.57 13.84 -3.68
C ILE A 183 -10.19 12.65 -4.55
N ASP A 184 -10.30 11.44 -3.99
CA ASP A 184 -10.13 10.20 -4.73
C ASP A 184 -11.49 9.50 -4.90
N VAL A 185 -11.87 9.17 -6.12
CA VAL A 185 -13.08 8.41 -6.45
C VAL A 185 -12.66 7.08 -7.05
N ASN A 186 -12.99 5.98 -6.38
CA ASN A 186 -12.61 4.63 -6.83
C ASN A 186 -13.85 3.79 -7.14
N LEU A 187 -13.85 3.12 -8.28
CA LEU A 187 -14.84 2.14 -8.67
C LEU A 187 -14.16 0.79 -8.85
N ASN A 188 -14.51 -0.17 -8.00
CA ASN A 188 -13.98 -1.53 -8.05
C ASN A 188 -15.04 -2.49 -8.56
N HIS A 189 -14.61 -3.42 -9.41
CA HIS A 189 -15.40 -4.53 -9.90
C HIS A 189 -14.63 -5.84 -9.78
N THR A 190 -15.11 -6.74 -8.94
CA THR A 190 -14.58 -8.11 -8.84
C THR A 190 -15.43 -9.06 -9.66
N TYR A 191 -14.76 -9.99 -10.35
CA TYR A 191 -15.44 -10.96 -11.21
C TYR A 191 -14.78 -12.34 -11.12
N THR A 192 -15.58 -13.38 -11.39
CA THR A 192 -15.16 -14.78 -11.38
C THR A 192 -15.68 -15.49 -12.61
N TYR A 193 -14.93 -16.45 -13.12
CA TYR A 193 -15.28 -17.30 -14.26
C TYR A 193 -14.66 -18.68 -14.06
N SER A 194 -15.03 -19.66 -14.89
CA SER A 194 -14.76 -21.08 -14.63
C SER A 194 -13.28 -21.43 -14.39
N TYR A 195 -12.34 -20.67 -14.98
CA TYR A 195 -10.91 -20.91 -14.90
C TYR A 195 -10.14 -19.74 -14.27
N GLY A 196 -10.82 -18.80 -13.61
CA GLY A 196 -10.12 -17.65 -13.02
C GLY A 196 -11.01 -16.65 -12.31
N LYS A 197 -10.36 -15.58 -11.88
CA LYS A 197 -11.00 -14.43 -11.24
C LYS A 197 -10.18 -13.19 -11.55
N GLY A 198 -10.80 -12.02 -11.42
CA GLY A 198 -10.09 -10.77 -11.56
C GLY A 198 -10.75 -9.64 -10.78
N ASP A 199 -10.05 -8.52 -10.79
CA ASP A 199 -10.45 -7.25 -10.21
C ASP A 199 -10.13 -6.14 -11.21
N ILE A 200 -11.04 -5.18 -11.33
CA ILE A 200 -10.86 -3.97 -12.12
C ILE A 200 -11.09 -2.79 -11.19
N ASN A 201 -10.10 -1.91 -11.08
CA ASN A 201 -10.17 -0.65 -10.36
C ASN A 201 -10.06 0.52 -11.36
N LEU A 202 -11.06 1.41 -11.34
CA LEU A 202 -10.99 2.72 -11.97
C LEU A 202 -10.88 3.77 -10.88
N SER A 203 -9.81 4.54 -10.88
CA SER A 203 -9.51 5.56 -9.87
C SER A 203 -9.39 6.93 -10.52
N LEU A 204 -10.13 7.91 -10.01
CA LEU A 204 -9.97 9.33 -10.32
C LEU A 204 -9.38 10.02 -9.09
N LYS A 205 -8.27 10.74 -9.23
CA LYS A 205 -7.70 11.60 -8.18
C LYS A 205 -7.68 13.03 -8.67
N THR A 206 -8.10 13.98 -7.84
CA THR A 206 -8.05 15.41 -8.20
C THR A 206 -7.71 16.24 -6.98
N SER A 207 -6.76 17.18 -7.12
CA SER A 207 -6.51 18.18 -6.07
C SER A 207 -7.81 18.95 -5.76
N THR A 208 -7.93 19.41 -4.52
CA THR A 208 -9.12 20.10 -4.02
C THR A 208 -8.77 21.29 -3.15
N LEU A 209 -9.78 21.92 -2.55
CA LEU A 209 -9.66 23.11 -1.73
C LEU A 209 -8.54 23.00 -0.68
N GLY A 210 -7.67 24.02 -0.65
CA GLY A 210 -6.57 24.12 0.30
C GLY A 210 -5.37 23.25 -0.05
N SER A 211 -5.32 22.62 -1.22
CA SER A 211 -4.08 22.00 -1.71
C SER A 211 -3.13 23.06 -2.26
N ASP A 212 -1.83 22.87 -2.02
CA ASP A 212 -0.75 23.62 -2.66
C ASP A 212 -0.42 23.13 -4.08
N TYR A 213 -1.05 22.04 -4.52
CA TYR A 213 -0.82 21.38 -5.81
C TYR A 213 -2.05 21.45 -6.70
N ASP A 214 -1.84 21.39 -8.00
CA ASP A 214 -2.87 21.43 -9.03
C ASP A 214 -2.64 20.32 -10.05
N TYR A 215 -3.33 19.20 -9.82
CA TYR A 215 -3.25 18.02 -10.68
C TYR A 215 -4.52 17.16 -10.58
N SER A 216 -4.75 16.41 -11.64
CA SER A 216 -5.75 15.36 -11.70
C SER A 216 -5.19 14.15 -12.44
N SER A 217 -5.68 12.97 -12.08
CA SER A 217 -5.34 11.74 -12.78
C SER A 217 -6.51 10.79 -12.82
N ILE A 218 -6.60 10.03 -13.90
CA ILE A 218 -7.45 8.87 -14.02
C ILE A 218 -6.57 7.66 -14.25
N SER A 219 -6.79 6.59 -13.49
CA SER A 219 -6.08 5.32 -13.64
C SER A 219 -7.04 4.15 -13.74
N LEU A 220 -6.64 3.15 -14.52
CA LEU A 220 -7.32 1.88 -14.69
C LEU A 220 -6.33 0.77 -14.38
N GLU A 221 -6.66 -0.07 -13.42
CA GLU A 221 -5.92 -1.28 -13.08
C GLU A 221 -6.81 -2.49 -13.29
N ALA A 222 -6.31 -3.49 -13.99
CA ALA A 222 -6.99 -4.77 -14.19
C ALA A 222 -6.05 -5.92 -13.83
N ILE A 223 -6.40 -6.67 -12.78
CA ILE A 223 -5.66 -7.82 -12.30
C ILE A 223 -6.44 -9.09 -12.58
N ASN A 224 -5.85 -10.03 -13.31
CA ASN A 224 -6.49 -11.28 -13.68
C ASN A 224 -5.64 -12.46 -13.22
N ASN A 225 -6.27 -13.42 -12.52
CA ASN A 225 -5.66 -14.66 -12.09
C ASN A 225 -6.33 -15.84 -12.80
N ASN A 226 -5.61 -16.45 -13.73
CA ASN A 226 -6.05 -17.62 -14.48
C ASN A 226 -5.39 -18.90 -13.95
N LYS A 227 -6.13 -20.01 -14.00
CA LYS A 227 -5.63 -21.35 -13.68
C LYS A 227 -5.81 -22.24 -14.91
N PHE A 228 -4.73 -22.90 -15.32
CA PHE A 228 -4.71 -23.76 -16.50
C PHE A 228 -4.23 -25.18 -16.16
N GLY A 229 -4.71 -26.14 -16.94
CA GLY A 229 -4.31 -27.55 -16.89
C GLY A 229 -4.98 -28.37 -15.78
N ASN A 230 -4.79 -29.70 -15.85
CA ASN A 230 -5.28 -30.62 -14.83
C ASN A 230 -4.69 -30.26 -13.45
N TYR A 231 -5.55 -30.24 -12.43
CA TYR A 231 -5.21 -29.90 -11.04
C TYR A 231 -4.67 -28.48 -10.80
N ASN A 232 -4.93 -27.52 -11.72
CA ASN A 232 -4.53 -26.11 -11.57
C ASN A 232 -3.01 -25.91 -11.35
N ARG A 233 -2.19 -26.73 -12.02
CA ARG A 233 -0.73 -26.73 -11.86
C ARG A 233 -0.08 -25.45 -12.39
N LEU A 234 -0.61 -24.87 -13.46
CA LEU A 234 -0.12 -23.62 -14.02
C LEU A 234 -1.09 -22.50 -13.65
N LYS A 235 -0.57 -21.40 -13.10
CA LYS A 235 -1.36 -20.19 -12.88
C LYS A 235 -0.71 -19.03 -13.61
N VAL A 236 -1.52 -18.26 -14.32
CA VAL A 236 -1.07 -17.08 -15.05
C VAL A 236 -1.74 -15.87 -14.43
N ASN A 237 -0.95 -15.01 -13.80
CA ASN A 237 -1.39 -13.76 -13.24
C ASN A 237 -0.98 -12.64 -14.19
N THR A 238 -1.89 -11.74 -14.50
CA THR A 238 -1.60 -10.59 -15.35
C THR A 238 -2.10 -9.32 -14.68
N ARG A 239 -1.36 -8.24 -14.82
CA ARG A 239 -1.79 -6.88 -14.48
C ARG A 239 -1.67 -6.00 -15.70
N SER A 240 -2.75 -5.31 -16.03
CA SER A 240 -2.74 -4.18 -16.96
C SER A 240 -2.95 -2.91 -16.14
N TYR A 241 -2.09 -1.92 -16.32
CA TYR A 241 -2.21 -0.63 -15.65
C TYR A 241 -2.12 0.50 -16.66
N PHE A 242 -2.96 1.50 -16.49
CA PHE A 242 -2.93 2.73 -17.26
C PHE A 242 -3.21 3.90 -16.34
N GLN A 243 -2.48 5.00 -16.51
CA GLN A 243 -2.75 6.26 -15.84
C GLN A 243 -2.61 7.40 -16.85
N LEU A 244 -3.57 8.32 -16.84
CA LEU A 244 -3.52 9.60 -17.53
C LEU A 244 -3.58 10.72 -16.51
N GLY A 245 -2.52 11.52 -16.47
CA GLY A 245 -2.38 12.65 -15.57
C GLY A 245 -2.35 13.98 -16.32
N TYR A 246 -3.01 15.00 -15.75
CA TYR A 246 -3.01 16.37 -16.23
C TYR A 246 -2.81 17.35 -15.08
N GLY A 247 -2.09 18.45 -15.32
CA GLY A 247 -1.94 19.52 -14.32
C GLY A 247 -0.56 20.17 -14.35
N ALA A 248 -0.51 21.44 -13.99
CA ALA A 248 0.69 22.26 -14.06
C ALA A 248 1.59 22.16 -12.80
N ASN A 249 1.04 21.71 -11.67
CA ASN A 249 1.77 21.66 -10.40
C ASN A 249 1.50 20.36 -9.65
N TRP A 250 2.22 19.31 -10.03
CA TRP A 250 2.08 17.99 -9.42
C TRP A 250 2.73 17.92 -8.04
N ALA A 251 2.05 17.24 -7.12
CA ALA A 251 2.68 16.73 -5.92
C ALA A 251 3.73 15.68 -6.31
N PRO A 252 5.04 15.88 -6.07
CA PRO A 252 6.06 14.92 -6.50
C PRO A 252 5.85 13.54 -5.88
N GLU A 253 5.31 13.47 -4.67
CA GLU A 253 5.02 12.21 -3.99
C GLU A 253 3.92 11.37 -4.65
N SER A 254 3.02 12.01 -5.41
CA SER A 254 1.86 11.38 -6.06
C SER A 254 2.11 11.09 -7.55
N GLN A 255 3.31 11.35 -8.07
CA GLN A 255 3.69 11.03 -9.44
C GLN A 255 3.71 9.51 -9.68
N LEU A 256 3.55 9.10 -10.95
CA LEU A 256 3.61 7.71 -11.36
C LEU A 256 5.05 7.21 -11.36
N GLY A 257 5.34 6.15 -10.62
CA GLY A 257 6.64 5.46 -10.64
C GLY A 257 6.78 4.49 -11.81
N LEU A 258 7.95 4.47 -12.45
CA LEU A 258 8.30 3.55 -13.54
C LEU A 258 8.48 2.10 -13.05
N SER A 259 9.24 1.91 -11.98
CA SER A 259 9.66 0.58 -11.52
C SER A 259 8.75 -0.03 -10.46
N GLY A 260 7.93 0.79 -9.81
CA GLY A 260 7.14 0.36 -8.66
C GLY A 260 6.32 1.48 -8.05
N ALA A 261 6.01 1.26 -6.77
CA ALA A 261 5.21 2.16 -5.95
C ALA A 261 5.76 3.61 -5.94
N ASN A 262 4.86 4.59 -5.90
CA ASN A 262 5.25 5.99 -5.74
C ASN A 262 5.57 6.34 -4.27
N ASN A 263 6.09 7.53 -4.01
CA ASN A 263 6.52 7.91 -2.66
C ASN A 263 5.38 8.00 -1.65
N GLU A 264 4.16 8.27 -2.11
CA GLU A 264 2.97 8.17 -1.28
C GLU A 264 2.73 6.71 -0.83
N GLU A 265 2.70 5.75 -1.74
CA GLU A 265 2.53 4.32 -1.45
C GLU A 265 3.68 3.77 -0.58
N LEU A 266 4.91 4.20 -0.86
CA LEU A 266 6.09 3.85 -0.06
C LEU A 266 6.00 4.39 1.38
N SER A 267 5.41 5.58 1.58
CA SER A 267 5.21 6.18 2.90
C SER A 267 4.13 5.48 3.74
N GLU A 268 3.13 4.87 3.08
CA GLU A 268 2.09 4.10 3.78
C GLU A 268 2.62 2.74 4.28
N ASN A 269 3.60 2.18 3.58
CA ASN A 269 4.14 0.86 3.89
C ASN A 269 5.15 0.90 5.05
N LYS A 270 4.90 0.08 6.07
CA LYS A 270 5.70 0.05 7.31
C LYS A 270 7.17 -0.33 7.13
N TYR A 271 7.53 -0.95 6.01
CA TYR A 271 8.90 -1.40 5.71
C TYR A 271 9.70 -0.38 4.89
N THR A 272 9.04 0.49 4.13
CA THR A 272 9.68 1.43 3.18
C THR A 272 9.59 2.88 3.61
N ARG A 273 8.66 3.24 4.50
CA ARG A 273 8.47 4.64 4.94
C ARG A 273 9.62 5.23 5.77
N THR A 274 10.47 4.39 6.35
CA THR A 274 11.60 4.79 7.20
C THR A 274 12.79 3.89 6.94
N ASN A 275 13.99 4.44 7.06
CA ASN A 275 15.22 3.66 6.99
C ASN A 275 15.30 2.67 8.16
N GLY A 276 15.70 1.43 7.92
CA GLY A 276 15.73 0.38 8.93
C GLY A 276 15.73 -1.02 8.34
N VAL A 277 14.54 -1.62 8.18
CA VAL A 277 14.42 -2.97 7.56
C VAL A 277 14.87 -2.92 6.10
N ILE A 278 14.50 -1.85 5.40
CA ILE A 278 15.00 -1.49 4.09
C ILE A 278 15.84 -0.23 4.27
N CYS A 279 17.02 -0.23 3.65
CA CYS A 279 17.96 0.88 3.72
C CYS A 279 17.75 1.84 2.55
N SER A 280 18.05 3.13 2.76
CA SER A 280 17.86 4.17 1.74
C SER A 280 18.75 3.98 0.52
N ASP A 281 19.95 3.39 0.68
CA ASP A 281 20.86 3.03 -0.40
C ASP A 281 20.22 2.06 -1.40
N MET A 282 19.42 1.10 -0.94
CA MET A 282 18.71 0.14 -1.79
C MET A 282 17.59 0.77 -2.63
N MET A 283 17.13 1.96 -2.24
CA MET A 283 16.03 2.69 -2.87
C MET A 283 16.48 3.97 -3.58
N SER A 284 17.74 4.37 -3.39
CA SER A 284 18.34 5.54 -4.04
C SER A 284 18.28 5.39 -5.55
N VAL A 285 17.93 6.46 -6.25
CA VAL A 285 17.81 6.45 -7.70
C VAL A 285 19.13 6.92 -8.33
N GLY A 286 19.63 6.19 -9.32
CA GLY A 286 20.91 6.48 -9.98
C GLY A 286 21.01 6.00 -11.42
N ASN A 287 22.25 5.93 -11.91
CA ASN A 287 22.56 5.53 -13.29
C ASN A 287 22.55 4.01 -13.50
N GLU A 288 22.43 3.22 -12.43
CA GLU A 288 22.40 1.75 -12.46
C GLU A 288 21.05 1.25 -11.92
N THR A 289 20.73 -0.01 -12.17
CA THR A 289 19.57 -0.65 -11.54
C THR A 289 19.87 -1.02 -10.09
N GLY A 290 18.94 -0.79 -9.18
CA GLY A 290 19.07 -1.15 -7.76
C GLY A 290 18.53 -2.54 -7.43
N ASN A 291 18.41 -2.80 -6.13
CA ASN A 291 18.15 -4.15 -5.61
C ASN A 291 16.90 -4.26 -4.74
N PHE A 292 16.08 -3.23 -4.64
CA PHE A 292 14.81 -3.28 -3.91
C PHE A 292 13.65 -2.84 -4.80
N GLN A 293 12.49 -3.49 -4.66
CA GLN A 293 11.28 -3.12 -5.38
C GLN A 293 10.03 -3.32 -4.53
N MET A 294 9.16 -2.30 -4.57
CA MET A 294 7.81 -2.36 -4.02
C MET A 294 6.80 -2.34 -5.17
N GLY A 295 5.85 -3.28 -5.17
CA GLY A 295 4.79 -3.34 -6.18
C GLY A 295 3.93 -2.08 -6.18
N GLY A 296 3.59 -1.59 -7.36
CA GLY A 296 2.85 -0.33 -7.58
C GLY A 296 3.25 0.32 -8.90
N GLY A 297 2.69 1.50 -9.21
CA GLY A 297 3.01 2.25 -10.41
C GLY A 297 2.97 1.42 -11.71
N LEU A 298 3.96 1.57 -12.57
CA LEU A 298 4.10 0.77 -13.80
C LEU A 298 4.72 -0.62 -13.55
N ASN A 299 5.31 -0.85 -12.37
CA ASN A 299 5.83 -2.15 -11.92
C ASN A 299 6.85 -2.80 -12.89
N LEU A 300 7.74 -2.02 -13.50
CA LEU A 300 8.88 -2.53 -14.28
C LEU A 300 10.05 -2.89 -13.35
N ARG A 301 10.04 -4.10 -12.80
CA ARG A 301 10.91 -4.49 -11.69
C ARG A 301 12.39 -4.45 -12.03
N GLY A 302 12.74 -4.82 -13.27
CA GLY A 302 14.11 -4.78 -13.78
C GLY A 302 14.70 -3.37 -13.88
N TYR A 303 13.87 -2.34 -13.76
CA TYR A 303 14.26 -0.92 -13.83
C TYR A 303 14.24 -0.22 -12.47
N THR A 304 14.22 -0.97 -11.37
CA THR A 304 14.21 -0.37 -10.02
C THR A 304 15.43 0.50 -9.77
N SER A 305 15.26 1.61 -9.05
CA SER A 305 16.29 2.61 -8.76
C SER A 305 17.04 3.19 -9.96
N TYR A 306 16.58 2.97 -11.19
CA TYR A 306 17.22 3.50 -12.38
C TYR A 306 16.55 4.81 -12.82
N LEU A 307 17.35 5.86 -13.08
CA LEU A 307 16.87 7.15 -13.58
C LEU A 307 16.10 7.04 -14.89
N ALA A 308 16.39 6.02 -15.70
CA ALA A 308 15.80 5.81 -17.02
C ALA A 308 15.86 7.09 -17.88
N PRO A 309 17.06 7.61 -18.19
CA PRO A 309 17.21 8.79 -19.04
C PRO A 309 16.69 8.50 -20.46
N GLU A 310 16.04 9.49 -21.05
CA GLU A 310 15.76 9.55 -22.49
C GLU A 310 16.61 10.63 -23.13
N TYR A 311 17.15 10.33 -24.31
CA TYR A 311 18.04 11.23 -25.05
C TYR A 311 17.45 11.53 -26.44
N LYS A 312 17.81 12.69 -26.97
CA LYS A 312 17.62 13.01 -28.40
C LYS A 312 18.65 12.25 -29.25
N GLU A 313 18.45 12.26 -30.57
CA GLU A 313 19.40 11.66 -31.52
C GLU A 313 20.81 12.27 -31.45
N ASP A 314 20.94 13.54 -31.03
CA ASP A 314 22.21 14.25 -30.85
C ASP A 314 22.90 13.98 -29.51
N GLY A 315 22.28 13.15 -28.64
CA GLY A 315 22.80 12.78 -27.33
C GLY A 315 22.41 13.74 -26.19
N GLU A 316 21.63 14.79 -26.45
CA GLU A 316 21.12 15.68 -25.39
C GLU A 316 20.07 14.96 -24.52
N LEU A 317 20.20 15.07 -23.19
CA LEU A 317 19.22 14.52 -22.25
C LEU A 317 17.88 15.25 -22.39
N ILE A 318 16.82 14.49 -22.67
CA ILE A 318 15.44 14.98 -22.65
C ILE A 318 14.94 15.04 -21.22
N ARG A 319 14.89 13.88 -20.54
CA ARG A 319 14.33 13.75 -19.19
C ARG A 319 14.71 12.40 -18.56
N ASN A 320 14.82 12.38 -17.23
CA ASN A 320 14.81 11.13 -16.45
C ASN A 320 13.37 10.66 -16.24
N THR A 321 13.09 9.40 -16.60
CA THR A 321 11.73 8.87 -16.68
C THR A 321 11.40 7.86 -15.58
N ASN A 322 12.18 7.86 -14.48
CA ASN A 322 11.87 7.13 -13.26
C ASN A 322 10.53 7.54 -12.63
N TYR A 323 10.11 8.80 -12.81
CA TYR A 323 8.79 9.30 -12.46
C TYR A 323 8.13 10.05 -13.62
N GLY A 324 6.80 9.98 -13.70
CA GLY A 324 5.99 10.67 -14.71
C GLY A 324 4.57 10.95 -14.22
N THR A 325 3.71 11.40 -15.11
CA THR A 325 2.30 11.71 -14.80
C THR A 325 1.33 10.78 -15.51
N THR A 326 1.75 10.24 -16.65
CA THR A 326 1.00 9.31 -17.50
C THR A 326 1.87 8.13 -17.88
N GLY A 327 1.29 6.93 -17.84
CA GLY A 327 1.97 5.71 -18.25
C GLY A 327 1.01 4.56 -18.49
N ALA A 328 1.52 3.52 -19.13
CA ALA A 328 0.81 2.25 -19.28
C ALA A 328 1.80 1.11 -19.07
N SER A 329 1.34 0.02 -18.45
CA SER A 329 2.13 -1.20 -18.33
C SER A 329 1.29 -2.46 -18.37
N PHE A 330 1.97 -3.55 -18.73
CA PHE A 330 1.47 -4.90 -18.71
C PHE A 330 2.51 -5.80 -18.05
N THR A 331 2.08 -6.51 -17.02
CA THR A 331 2.92 -7.39 -16.20
C THR A 331 2.31 -8.78 -16.25
N THR A 332 3.10 -9.81 -16.54
CA THR A 332 2.66 -11.20 -16.53
C THR A 332 3.56 -12.04 -15.64
N GLU A 333 2.94 -12.87 -14.80
CA GLU A 333 3.61 -13.88 -13.99
C GLU A 333 3.01 -15.27 -14.24
N VAL A 334 3.89 -16.24 -14.52
CA VAL A 334 3.52 -17.65 -14.69
C VAL A 334 4.04 -18.43 -13.49
N ASP A 335 3.14 -18.78 -12.57
CA ASP A 335 3.43 -19.58 -11.39
C ASP A 335 3.66 -21.04 -11.80
N VAL A 336 4.91 -21.48 -11.63
CA VAL A 336 5.37 -22.84 -11.88
C VAL A 336 5.78 -23.56 -10.59
N SER A 337 5.36 -23.02 -9.42
CA SER A 337 5.70 -23.59 -8.11
C SER A 337 5.23 -25.03 -7.96
N SER A 338 4.16 -25.44 -8.65
CA SER A 338 3.63 -26.81 -8.59
C SER A 338 4.59 -27.88 -9.14
N TYR A 339 5.60 -27.47 -9.91
CA TYR A 339 6.64 -28.36 -10.44
C TYR A 339 7.85 -28.49 -9.51
N LEU A 340 7.91 -27.72 -8.42
CA LEU A 340 8.95 -27.87 -7.42
C LEU A 340 8.71 -29.13 -6.56
N PRO A 341 9.78 -29.76 -6.03
CA PRO A 341 9.65 -30.81 -5.03
C PRO A 341 8.80 -30.36 -3.83
N TYR A 342 7.94 -31.26 -3.33
CA TYR A 342 7.08 -30.96 -2.17
C TYR A 342 7.87 -30.50 -0.95
N SER A 343 9.09 -30.99 -0.75
CA SER A 343 10.00 -30.59 0.33
C SER A 343 10.41 -29.11 0.31
N ILE A 344 10.31 -28.46 -0.85
CA ILE A 344 10.55 -27.02 -1.05
C ILE A 344 9.26 -26.23 -0.86
N ILE A 345 8.17 -26.69 -1.48
CA ILE A 345 6.84 -26.05 -1.39
C ILE A 345 6.33 -26.04 0.05
N SER A 346 6.53 -27.14 0.80
CA SER A 346 6.11 -27.26 2.20
C SER A 346 6.82 -26.27 3.13
N LYS A 347 7.98 -25.74 2.73
CA LYS A 347 8.72 -24.68 3.43
C LYS A 347 8.25 -23.27 3.03
N GLY A 348 7.22 -23.16 2.19
CA GLY A 348 6.68 -21.89 1.73
C GLY A 348 7.44 -21.27 0.57
N ILE A 349 8.30 -22.02 -0.12
CA ILE A 349 9.06 -21.53 -1.27
C ILE A 349 8.25 -21.78 -2.55
N GLY A 350 8.12 -20.73 -3.38
CA GLY A 350 7.50 -20.78 -4.70
C GLY A 350 8.41 -20.19 -5.77
N THR A 351 8.10 -20.44 -7.03
CA THR A 351 8.82 -19.89 -8.18
C THR A 351 7.86 -19.55 -9.32
N TYR A 352 8.20 -18.53 -10.09
CA TYR A 352 7.44 -18.07 -11.24
C TYR A 352 8.37 -17.46 -12.28
N LEU A 353 7.90 -17.42 -13.52
CA LEU A 353 8.50 -16.63 -14.58
C LEU A 353 7.76 -15.30 -14.66
N PHE A 354 8.47 -14.21 -14.96
CA PHE A 354 7.84 -12.92 -15.15
C PHE A 354 8.31 -12.20 -16.41
N ALA A 355 7.42 -11.35 -16.94
CA ALA A 355 7.70 -10.43 -18.03
C ALA A 355 6.86 -9.17 -17.85
N ASP A 356 7.54 -8.03 -17.85
CA ASP A 356 6.96 -6.72 -17.58
C ASP A 356 7.27 -5.81 -18.77
N ALA A 357 6.31 -4.99 -19.17
CA ALA A 357 6.44 -4.06 -20.28
C ALA A 357 5.70 -2.77 -19.97
N GLY A 358 6.28 -1.61 -20.29
CA GLY A 358 5.64 -0.34 -20.00
C GLY A 358 6.22 0.86 -20.73
N ILE A 359 5.43 1.91 -20.77
CA ILE A 359 5.75 3.22 -21.32
C ILE A 359 5.34 4.29 -20.32
N ILE A 360 6.11 5.38 -20.28
CA ILE A 360 5.81 6.54 -19.43
C ILE A 360 6.00 7.81 -20.27
N ASN A 361 5.39 8.91 -19.85
CA ASN A 361 5.49 10.15 -20.59
C ASN A 361 6.83 10.89 -20.34
N ILE A 362 7.38 11.49 -21.39
CA ILE A 362 8.54 12.40 -21.30
C ILE A 362 8.12 13.85 -21.06
N GLU A 363 6.91 14.20 -21.47
CA GLU A 363 6.32 15.54 -21.30
C GLU A 363 4.80 15.42 -21.12
N GLU A 364 4.13 16.52 -20.78
CA GLU A 364 2.68 16.52 -20.66
C GLU A 364 2.00 16.25 -22.01
N ILE A 365 1.05 15.32 -22.02
CA ILE A 365 0.38 14.87 -23.24
C ILE A 365 -0.74 15.85 -23.60
N ASN A 366 -0.70 16.35 -24.82
CA ASN A 366 -1.71 17.22 -25.41
C ASN A 366 -1.99 16.83 -26.87
N ARG A 367 -2.93 17.55 -27.51
CA ARG A 367 -3.38 17.27 -28.88
C ARG A 367 -2.26 17.34 -29.93
N ASN A 368 -1.20 18.09 -29.67
CA ASN A 368 -0.13 18.31 -30.64
C ASN A 368 1.01 17.28 -30.51
N ASN A 369 1.25 16.76 -29.30
CA ASN A 369 2.38 15.87 -29.01
C ASN A 369 1.99 14.43 -28.59
N TYR A 370 0.70 14.05 -28.65
CA TYR A 370 0.24 12.72 -28.19
C TYR A 370 0.96 11.49 -28.77
N LYS A 371 1.66 11.65 -29.91
CA LYS A 371 2.48 10.60 -30.52
C LYS A 371 3.94 10.61 -30.05
N THR A 372 4.46 11.76 -29.64
CA THR A 372 5.88 12.00 -29.34
C THR A 372 6.15 12.18 -27.86
N ALA A 373 5.12 12.43 -27.04
CA ALA A 373 5.23 12.68 -25.61
C ALA A 373 5.53 11.43 -24.75
N TRP A 374 5.96 10.33 -25.37
CA TRP A 374 6.17 9.04 -24.74
C TRP A 374 7.63 8.60 -24.83
N THR A 375 8.09 7.86 -23.83
CA THR A 375 9.29 7.04 -23.94
C THR A 375 9.11 5.92 -24.95
N ASP A 376 10.20 5.38 -25.50
CA ASP A 376 10.11 4.04 -26.08
C ASP A 376 9.77 3.01 -24.98
N ILE A 377 9.21 1.89 -25.41
CA ILE A 377 8.84 0.79 -24.52
C ILE A 377 10.04 0.25 -23.76
N ARG A 378 9.87 0.08 -22.45
CA ARG A 378 10.80 -0.64 -21.57
C ARG A 378 10.20 -1.99 -21.22
N THR A 379 11.03 -3.01 -21.27
CA THR A 379 10.62 -4.38 -20.97
C THR A 379 11.69 -5.10 -20.18
N ASP A 380 11.27 -5.85 -19.18
CA ASP A 380 12.12 -6.75 -18.42
C ASP A 380 11.50 -8.14 -18.30
N ALA A 381 12.35 -9.16 -18.21
CA ALA A 381 11.89 -10.53 -18.03
C ALA A 381 12.88 -11.33 -17.20
N GLY A 382 12.36 -12.29 -16.44
CA GLY A 382 13.18 -13.02 -15.49
C GLY A 382 12.48 -14.16 -14.78
N ILE A 383 13.18 -14.65 -13.76
CA ILE A 383 12.73 -15.72 -12.87
C ILE A 383 12.59 -15.15 -11.48
N GLY A 384 11.48 -15.42 -10.83
CA GLY A 384 11.25 -15.00 -9.46
C GLY A 384 11.04 -16.16 -8.51
N PHE A 385 11.36 -15.90 -7.25
CA PHE A 385 11.19 -16.80 -6.13
C PHE A 385 10.44 -16.09 -5.02
N THR A 386 9.54 -16.81 -4.34
CA THR A 386 8.89 -16.29 -3.13
C THR A 386 9.19 -17.17 -1.94
N TYR A 387 9.34 -16.56 -0.78
CA TYR A 387 9.26 -17.22 0.52
C TYR A 387 8.04 -16.67 1.25
N THR A 388 7.08 -17.54 1.56
CA THR A 388 5.86 -17.17 2.29
C THR A 388 5.87 -17.80 3.68
N HIS A 389 6.12 -16.98 4.70
CA HIS A 389 5.97 -17.38 6.09
C HIS A 389 4.52 -17.16 6.54
N ARG A 390 3.77 -18.25 6.74
CA ARG A 390 2.34 -18.22 7.13
C ARG A 390 2.10 -18.56 8.59
N ASN A 391 2.94 -19.40 9.17
CA ASN A 391 2.70 -19.98 10.49
C ASN A 391 3.53 -19.25 11.55
N TRP A 392 2.88 -18.30 12.22
CA TRP A 392 3.45 -17.55 13.36
C TRP A 392 3.20 -18.27 14.71
N GLY A 393 3.09 -19.60 14.68
CA GLY A 393 2.78 -20.42 15.85
C GLY A 393 1.36 -20.15 16.37
N PRO A 394 1.17 -19.75 17.64
CA PRO A 394 -0.15 -19.48 18.20
C PRO A 394 -0.80 -18.19 17.68
N LEU A 395 -0.13 -17.40 16.84
CA LEU A 395 -0.61 -16.08 16.42
C LEU A 395 -1.35 -16.19 15.06
N GLU A 396 -2.62 -16.55 15.11
CA GLU A 396 -3.45 -16.87 13.92
C GLU A 396 -3.88 -15.63 13.13
N THR A 397 -4.00 -14.46 13.77
CA THR A 397 -4.49 -13.24 13.11
C THR A 397 -3.39 -12.41 12.45
N ILE A 398 -2.13 -12.88 12.46
CA ILE A 398 -1.01 -12.19 11.82
C ILE A 398 -0.98 -12.53 10.33
N SER A 399 -0.97 -11.51 9.48
CA SER A 399 -0.86 -11.71 8.03
C SER A 399 0.43 -12.44 7.65
N PRO A 400 0.41 -13.32 6.64
CA PRO A 400 1.62 -13.94 6.11
C PRO A 400 2.65 -12.90 5.66
N LEU A 401 3.92 -13.16 5.95
CA LEU A 401 5.03 -12.39 5.36
C LEU A 401 5.44 -13.06 4.05
N VAL A 402 5.42 -12.29 2.97
CA VAL A 402 5.93 -12.72 1.67
C VAL A 402 7.19 -11.92 1.38
N ILE A 403 8.29 -12.62 1.11
CA ILE A 403 9.53 -12.03 0.59
C ILE A 403 9.73 -12.58 -0.81
N ARG A 404 10.15 -11.71 -1.72
CA ARG A 404 10.40 -12.03 -3.12
C ARG A 404 11.87 -11.79 -3.44
N LEU A 405 12.44 -12.70 -4.24
CA LEU A 405 13.68 -12.51 -4.97
C LEU A 405 13.35 -12.63 -6.46
N ASP A 406 13.36 -11.51 -7.16
CA ASP A 406 13.28 -11.47 -8.62
C ASP A 406 14.69 -11.42 -9.20
N LEU A 407 14.91 -12.18 -10.26
CA LEU A 407 16.13 -12.16 -11.06
C LEU A 407 15.76 -11.65 -12.46
N PRO A 408 15.79 -10.33 -12.71
CA PRO A 408 15.63 -9.77 -14.05
C PRO A 408 16.85 -10.19 -14.90
N ILE A 409 16.63 -11.09 -15.84
CA ILE A 409 17.69 -11.63 -16.70
C ILE A 409 17.82 -10.79 -17.96
N PHE A 410 16.69 -10.30 -18.50
CA PHE A 410 16.64 -9.52 -19.72
C PHE A 410 16.11 -8.11 -19.45
N LEU A 411 16.78 -7.10 -20.01
CA LEU A 411 16.30 -5.73 -20.18
C LEU A 411 16.45 -5.34 -21.64
N ASN A 412 15.43 -4.73 -22.26
CA ASN A 412 15.56 -4.26 -23.65
C ASN A 412 16.31 -2.93 -23.78
N ARG A 413 16.43 -2.18 -22.68
CA ARG A 413 17.13 -0.88 -22.61
C ARG A 413 17.96 -0.84 -21.31
N PRO A 414 19.06 -1.61 -21.21
CA PRO A 414 19.87 -1.65 -20.00
C PRO A 414 20.57 -0.30 -19.75
N PRO A 415 21.02 -0.03 -18.51
CA PRO A 415 21.94 1.05 -18.22
C PRO A 415 23.19 1.05 -19.11
N TYR A 416 23.82 2.22 -19.23
CA TYR A 416 25.07 2.33 -19.99
C TYR A 416 26.15 1.41 -19.42
N GLY A 417 26.75 0.56 -20.28
CA GLY A 417 27.78 -0.39 -19.89
C GLY A 417 27.25 -1.74 -19.39
N GLU A 418 25.93 -1.92 -19.26
CA GLU A 418 25.31 -3.21 -18.97
C GLU A 418 24.85 -3.94 -20.22
N GLU A 419 24.81 -5.27 -20.14
CA GLU A 419 24.35 -6.13 -21.23
C GLU A 419 22.83 -6.32 -21.19
N TYR A 420 22.22 -6.52 -22.37
CA TYR A 420 20.78 -6.84 -22.48
C TYR A 420 20.41 -8.08 -21.66
N THR A 421 21.31 -9.07 -21.61
CA THR A 421 21.17 -10.27 -20.79
C THR A 421 22.25 -10.30 -19.72
N GLN A 422 21.88 -10.12 -18.46
CA GLN A 422 22.80 -10.06 -17.34
C GLN A 422 22.10 -10.51 -16.07
N MET A 423 22.84 -11.17 -15.17
CA MET A 423 22.31 -11.58 -13.87
C MET A 423 22.13 -10.35 -12.97
N ARG A 424 20.88 -9.95 -12.76
CA ARG A 424 20.48 -8.94 -11.78
C ARG A 424 19.66 -9.59 -10.67
N TRP A 425 19.54 -8.93 -9.52
CA TRP A 425 18.71 -9.38 -8.42
C TRP A 425 17.97 -8.22 -7.77
N VAL A 426 16.72 -8.48 -7.41
CA VAL A 426 15.81 -7.50 -6.79
C VAL A 426 15.04 -8.19 -5.67
N LEU A 427 15.03 -7.57 -4.49
CA LEU A 427 14.24 -8.01 -3.36
C LEU A 427 12.93 -7.23 -3.28
N GLY A 428 11.84 -7.93 -2.98
CA GLY A 428 10.54 -7.31 -2.72
C GLY A 428 9.90 -7.84 -1.45
N ILE A 429 9.10 -6.99 -0.79
CA ILE A 429 8.27 -7.39 0.34
C ILE A 429 6.80 -7.33 -0.08
N GLY A 430 6.09 -8.44 0.06
CA GLY A 430 4.72 -8.59 -0.42
C GLY A 430 4.65 -9.18 -1.83
N LYS A 431 3.48 -9.04 -2.45
CA LYS A 431 3.26 -9.41 -3.85
C LYS A 431 3.55 -8.23 -4.77
N THR A 432 3.68 -8.51 -6.06
CA THR A 432 3.96 -7.55 -7.13
C THR A 432 2.70 -6.77 -7.47
N PHE A 433 1.55 -7.48 -7.45
CA PHE A 433 0.21 -6.97 -7.62
C PHE A 433 -0.82 -8.00 -7.10
#